data_AF-M8CKC8-F1
#
_entry.id   AF-M8CKC8-F1
#
_cell.length_a   1.000
_cell.length_b   1.000
_cell.length_c   1.000
_cell.angle_alpha   90.00
_cell.angle_beta   90.00
_cell.angle_gamma   90.00
#
_symmetry.space_group_name_H-M   'P 1'
#
loop_
_entity.id
_entity.type
_entity.pdbx_description
1 polymer ?
#
loop_
_entity_poly.entity_id
_entity_poly.type
_entity_poly.pdbx_seq_one_letter_code
_entity_poly.pdbx_strand_id
1 'polypeptide(L)'
;MEKSKVPLLEPAWPPADIDRRSSAGGDEELAAYALVSTVLMRFSIDVLCGLHMGMASALETLCGQSYGAKQYHMLGIYLQRSWIILFACAVAMLSIYLFTSPLLVFLGQDPAICSVAGTIALWYIPIMLSSVCSYTLQMYLQAQSKNAIITYLAFLNLGIHLLLSWLATARFDLGLAGVMGSNIIAVWIPVFGQLVFVFFGGCPQTWTGFSSAAFADLGAVFKLSMSSGVMLW
;
A
#
# COMPACT_ATOMS: atom_id res chain seq x y z
N MET A 1 -56.88 52.60 -16.70
CA MET A 1 -56.16 52.20 -15.47
C MET A 1 -56.23 50.69 -15.39
N GLU A 2 -55.30 49.99 -16.02
CA GLU A 2 -55.30 48.53 -16.09
C GLU A 2 -53.91 48.07 -15.66
N LYS A 3 -53.81 47.46 -14.47
CA LYS A 3 -52.54 46.95 -13.93
C LYS A 3 -52.26 45.60 -14.58
N SER A 4 -51.34 45.61 -15.55
CA SER A 4 -50.73 44.41 -16.13
C SER A 4 -50.10 43.55 -15.03
N LYS A 5 -50.56 42.28 -14.91
CA LYS A 5 -49.92 41.25 -14.08
C LYS A 5 -48.72 40.72 -14.86
N VAL A 6 -47.51 41.03 -14.39
CA VAL A 6 -46.28 40.38 -14.84
C VAL A 6 -46.25 38.96 -14.26
N PRO A 7 -46.10 37.90 -15.07
CA PRO A 7 -45.91 36.55 -14.53
C PRO A 7 -44.52 36.46 -13.92
N LEU A 8 -44.45 36.11 -12.64
CA LEU A 8 -43.20 35.77 -11.96
C LEU A 8 -42.67 34.48 -12.59
N LEU A 9 -41.57 34.60 -13.34
CA LEU A 9 -40.77 33.47 -13.78
C LEU A 9 -40.16 32.81 -12.53
N GLU A 10 -40.58 31.59 -12.21
CA GLU A 10 -39.86 30.76 -11.25
C GLU A 10 -38.44 30.51 -11.79
N PRO A 11 -37.39 30.63 -10.95
CA PRO A 11 -36.05 30.30 -11.38
C PRO A 11 -35.98 28.80 -11.69
N ALA A 12 -35.60 28.46 -12.92
CA ALA A 12 -35.29 27.10 -13.34
C ALA A 12 -34.03 26.59 -12.60
N TRP A 13 -34.21 26.19 -11.34
CA TRP A 13 -33.25 25.38 -10.60
C TRP A 13 -33.17 24.00 -11.27
N PRO A 14 -31.97 23.39 -11.43
CA PRO A 14 -31.87 22.03 -11.95
C PRO A 14 -32.67 21.06 -11.07
N PRO A 15 -33.28 20.00 -11.63
CA PRO A 15 -34.02 19.04 -10.82
C PRO A 15 -33.09 18.44 -9.75
N ALA A 16 -33.61 18.29 -8.52
CA ALA A 16 -32.87 17.83 -7.34
C ALA A 16 -32.33 16.38 -7.44
N ASP A 17 -32.54 15.72 -8.58
CA ASP A 17 -32.03 14.40 -8.93
C ASP A 17 -30.61 14.45 -9.51
N ILE A 18 -30.21 15.56 -10.16
CA ILE A 18 -28.87 15.75 -10.71
C ILE A 18 -27.85 15.89 -9.59
N ASP A 19 -28.14 16.72 -8.58
CA ASP A 19 -27.28 16.86 -7.40
C ASP A 19 -27.20 15.54 -6.62
N ARG A 20 -28.33 14.82 -6.48
CA ARG A 20 -28.35 13.50 -5.80
C ARG A 20 -27.53 12.43 -6.50
N ARG A 21 -27.49 12.39 -7.84
CA ARG A 21 -26.67 11.41 -8.58
C ARG A 21 -25.18 11.74 -8.50
N SER A 22 -24.82 13.02 -8.53
CA SER A 22 -23.42 13.45 -8.37
C SER A 22 -22.90 13.26 -6.93
N SER A 23 -23.74 13.51 -5.92
CA SER A 23 -23.41 13.27 -4.52
C SER A 23 -23.38 11.77 -4.19
N ALA A 24 -24.32 10.97 -4.73
CA ALA A 24 -24.36 9.53 -4.51
C ALA A 24 -23.12 8.83 -5.06
N GLY A 25 -22.60 9.23 -6.24
CA GLY A 25 -21.36 8.67 -6.78
C GLY A 25 -20.14 8.93 -5.87
N GLY A 26 -20.04 10.12 -5.28
CA GLY A 26 -18.97 10.44 -4.33
C GLY A 26 -19.09 9.69 -3.01
N ASP A 27 -20.30 9.56 -2.46
CA ASP A 27 -20.55 8.84 -1.20
C ASP A 27 -20.29 7.33 -1.36
N GLU A 28 -20.68 6.75 -2.50
CA GLU A 28 -20.41 5.34 -2.85
C GLU A 28 -18.90 5.10 -3.03
N GLU A 29 -18.17 5.98 -3.72
CA GLU A 29 -16.72 5.89 -3.87
C GLU A 29 -16.00 5.99 -2.53
N LEU A 30 -16.43 6.91 -1.66
CA LEU A 30 -15.83 7.10 -0.34
C LEU A 30 -16.11 5.88 0.56
N ALA A 31 -17.33 5.35 0.55
CA ALA A 31 -17.71 4.16 1.30
C ALA A 31 -16.96 2.92 0.79
N ALA A 32 -16.89 2.73 -0.53
CA ALA A 32 -16.14 1.65 -1.15
C ALA A 32 -14.64 1.76 -0.83
N TYR A 33 -14.05 2.96 -0.91
CA TYR A 33 -12.65 3.19 -0.54
C TYR A 33 -12.41 2.89 0.93
N ALA A 34 -13.26 3.38 1.83
CA ALA A 34 -13.16 3.10 3.26
C ALA A 34 -13.25 1.59 3.53
N LEU A 35 -14.20 0.90 2.89
CA LEU A 35 -14.40 -0.53 3.06
C LEU A 35 -13.19 -1.32 2.52
N VAL A 36 -12.66 -0.97 1.34
CA VAL A 36 -11.46 -1.62 0.82
C VAL A 36 -10.22 -1.31 1.67
N SER A 37 -10.02 -0.06 2.08
CA SER A 37 -8.85 0.34 2.87
C SER A 37 -8.88 -0.14 4.33
N THR A 38 -10.06 -0.38 4.91
CA THR A 38 -10.20 -0.80 6.32
C THR A 38 -10.57 -2.26 6.50
N VAL A 39 -11.36 -2.85 5.60
CA VAL A 39 -11.75 -4.26 5.70
C VAL A 39 -10.80 -5.09 4.86
N LEU A 40 -10.66 -4.81 3.57
CA LEU A 40 -9.79 -5.64 2.72
C LEU A 40 -8.32 -5.42 3.01
N MET A 41 -7.84 -4.18 2.99
CA MET A 41 -6.44 -3.89 3.22
C MET A 41 -6.08 -4.23 4.65
N ARG A 42 -6.86 -3.84 5.66
CA ARG A 42 -6.52 -4.12 7.05
C ARG A 42 -6.73 -5.59 7.43
N PHE A 43 -7.77 -6.29 6.99
CA PHE A 43 -7.89 -7.74 7.27
C PHE A 43 -6.90 -8.58 6.46
N SER A 44 -6.71 -8.28 5.17
CA SER A 44 -5.75 -9.00 4.31
C SER A 44 -4.31 -8.67 4.69
N ILE A 45 -4.03 -7.42 5.07
CA ILE A 45 -2.77 -7.08 5.70
C ILE A 45 -2.75 -7.79 7.05
N ASP A 46 -3.53 -7.47 8.07
CA ASP A 46 -3.41 -7.99 9.45
C ASP A 46 -3.36 -9.53 9.59
N VAL A 47 -4.18 -10.31 8.87
CA VAL A 47 -4.12 -11.79 8.91
C VAL A 47 -2.82 -12.32 8.27
N LEU A 48 -2.27 -11.62 7.28
CA LEU A 48 -0.96 -11.88 6.70
C LEU A 48 0.17 -11.05 7.38
N CYS A 49 -0.19 -10.09 8.25
CA CYS A 49 0.69 -9.09 8.86
C CYS A 49 1.26 -9.57 10.17
N GLY A 50 0.65 -10.57 10.79
CA GLY A 50 1.43 -11.43 11.67
C GLY A 50 2.72 -11.83 10.94
N LEU A 51 2.64 -12.27 9.68
CA LEU A 51 3.83 -12.59 8.90
C LEU A 51 4.62 -11.35 8.44
N HIS A 52 3.99 -10.28 7.96
CA HIS A 52 4.74 -9.08 7.53
C HIS A 52 5.43 -8.34 8.69
N MET A 53 4.72 -8.02 9.79
CA MET A 53 5.31 -7.44 10.99
C MET A 53 6.23 -8.43 11.71
N GLY A 54 5.88 -9.71 11.74
CA GLY A 54 6.73 -10.75 12.31
C GLY A 54 8.03 -10.94 11.53
N MET A 55 7.99 -10.94 10.19
CA MET A 55 9.17 -10.94 9.33
C MET A 55 9.97 -9.64 9.48
N ALA A 56 9.32 -8.48 9.57
CA ALA A 56 10.00 -7.20 9.76
C ALA A 56 10.73 -7.15 11.11
N SER A 57 10.09 -7.57 12.20
CA SER A 57 10.67 -7.66 13.54
C SER A 57 11.77 -8.73 13.63
N ALA A 58 11.55 -9.90 13.02
CA ALA A 58 12.57 -10.93 12.91
C ALA A 58 13.77 -10.46 12.09
N LEU A 59 13.53 -9.74 10.98
CA LEU A 59 14.58 -9.16 10.14
C LEU A 59 15.34 -8.07 10.89
N GLU A 60 14.67 -7.20 11.63
CA GLU A 60 15.31 -6.18 12.47
C GLU A 60 16.19 -6.84 13.54
N THR A 61 15.68 -7.85 14.23
CA THR A 61 16.44 -8.60 15.25
C THR A 61 17.62 -9.32 14.63
N LEU A 62 17.41 -10.10 13.56
CA LEU A 62 18.45 -10.88 12.89
C LEU A 62 19.51 -9.97 12.26
N CYS A 63 19.10 -8.87 11.62
CA CYS A 63 20.01 -7.89 11.06
C CYS A 63 20.78 -7.16 12.17
N GLY A 64 20.12 -6.74 13.25
CA GLY A 64 20.77 -6.08 14.39
C GLY A 64 21.79 -6.98 15.09
N GLN A 65 21.43 -8.24 15.35
CA GLN A 65 22.34 -9.24 15.93
C GLN A 65 23.53 -9.53 14.99
N SER A 66 23.27 -9.74 13.70
CA SER A 66 24.33 -10.04 12.72
C SER A 66 25.23 -8.84 12.48
N TYR A 67 24.69 -7.62 12.47
CA TYR A 67 25.46 -6.39 12.33
C TYR A 67 26.35 -6.15 13.56
N GLY A 68 25.82 -6.36 14.77
CA GLY A 68 26.60 -6.31 16.02
C GLY A 68 27.69 -7.39 16.09
N ALA A 69 27.42 -8.59 15.58
CA ALA A 69 28.37 -9.69 15.47
C ALA A 69 29.33 -9.58 14.26
N LYS A 70 29.28 -8.47 13.51
CA LYS A 70 30.09 -8.20 12.30
C LYS A 70 29.89 -9.22 11.15
N GLN A 71 28.79 -9.96 11.15
CA GLN A 71 28.39 -10.86 10.07
C GLN A 71 27.60 -10.13 8.98
N TYR A 72 28.20 -9.10 8.38
CA TYR A 72 27.52 -8.18 7.47
C TYR A 72 26.88 -8.85 6.25
N HIS A 73 27.53 -9.89 5.69
CA HIS A 73 27.02 -10.58 4.49
C HIS A 73 25.64 -11.25 4.69
N MET A 74 25.30 -11.62 5.94
CA MET A 74 24.03 -12.29 6.24
C MET A 74 22.84 -11.35 6.11
N LEU A 75 23.02 -10.03 6.30
CA LEU A 75 21.93 -9.06 6.22
C LEU A 75 21.28 -9.05 4.83
N GLY A 76 22.10 -9.06 3.77
CA GLY A 76 21.60 -9.12 2.39
C GLY A 76 20.87 -10.44 2.09
N ILE A 77 21.34 -11.56 2.66
CA ILE A 77 20.70 -12.87 2.51
C ILE A 77 19.34 -12.88 3.23
N TYR A 78 19.25 -12.33 4.45
CA TYR A 78 17.98 -12.22 5.16
C TYR A 78 16.98 -11.32 4.44
N LEU A 79 17.42 -10.20 3.86
CA LEU A 79 16.58 -9.36 3.01
C LEU A 79 15.99 -10.16 1.83
N GLN A 80 16.83 -10.93 1.14
CA GLN A 80 16.39 -11.76 0.01
C GLN A 80 15.42 -12.87 0.45
N ARG A 81 15.67 -13.55 1.58
CA ARG A 81 14.75 -14.54 2.17
C ARG A 81 13.39 -13.92 2.48
N SER A 82 13.39 -12.72 3.06
CA SER A 82 12.17 -11.98 3.36
C SER A 82 11.38 -11.63 2.10
N TRP A 83 12.05 -11.18 1.03
CA TRP A 83 11.39 -10.95 -0.25
C TRP A 83 10.73 -12.22 -0.79
N ILE A 84 11.45 -13.35 -0.82
CA ILE A 84 10.90 -14.62 -1.34
C ILE A 84 9.63 -15.01 -0.58
N ILE A 85 9.67 -15.01 0.75
CA ILE A 85 8.54 -15.40 1.60
C ILE A 85 7.37 -14.43 1.43
N LEU A 86 7.63 -13.13 1.52
CA LEU A 86 6.57 -12.12 1.50
C LEU A 86 5.94 -11.95 0.12
N PHE A 87 6.71 -12.09 -0.97
CA PHE A 87 6.14 -12.12 -2.31
C PHE A 87 5.32 -13.38 -2.56
N ALA A 88 5.74 -14.55 -2.07
CA ALA A 88 4.92 -15.76 -2.16
C ALA A 88 3.59 -15.60 -1.41
N CYS A 89 3.62 -14.99 -0.22
CA CYS A 89 2.41 -14.64 0.52
C CYS A 89 1.56 -13.60 -0.24
N ALA A 90 2.17 -12.57 -0.81
CA ALA A 90 1.46 -11.56 -1.60
C ALA A 90 0.76 -12.17 -2.82
N VAL A 91 1.40 -13.13 -3.50
CA VAL A 91 0.78 -13.89 -4.61
C VAL A 91 -0.43 -14.69 -4.14
N ALA A 92 -0.36 -15.35 -2.99
CA ALA A 92 -1.50 -16.08 -2.43
C ALA A 92 -2.69 -15.13 -2.16
N MET A 93 -2.41 -13.90 -1.72
CA MET A 93 -3.43 -12.89 -1.42
C MET A 93 -4.08 -12.26 -2.65
N LEU A 94 -3.47 -12.37 -3.84
CA LEU A 94 -4.08 -11.84 -5.07
C LEU A 94 -5.50 -12.37 -5.27
N SER A 95 -5.77 -13.62 -4.86
CA SER A 95 -7.11 -14.21 -4.91
C SER A 95 -8.16 -13.34 -4.20
N ILE A 96 -7.87 -12.83 -3.00
CA ILE A 96 -8.79 -12.00 -2.23
C ILE A 96 -9.07 -10.65 -2.93
N TYR A 97 -8.03 -10.02 -3.51
CA TYR A 97 -8.19 -8.77 -4.26
C TYR A 97 -9.03 -8.98 -5.53
N LEU A 98 -8.76 -10.06 -6.28
CA LEU A 98 -9.51 -10.39 -7.50
C LEU A 98 -10.98 -10.73 -7.22
N PHE A 99 -11.27 -11.36 -6.08
CA PHE A 99 -12.63 -11.75 -5.68
C PHE A 99 -13.28 -10.78 -4.69
N THR A 100 -12.78 -9.55 -4.56
CA THR A 100 -13.32 -8.55 -3.62
C THR A 100 -14.82 -8.32 -3.81
N SER A 101 -15.25 -8.02 -5.03
CA SER A 101 -16.66 -7.72 -5.31
C SER A 101 -17.62 -8.86 -4.91
N PRO A 102 -17.41 -10.12 -5.36
CA PRO A 102 -18.30 -11.22 -4.95
C PRO A 102 -18.20 -11.55 -3.45
N LEU A 103 -17.04 -11.38 -2.82
CA LEU A 103 -16.90 -11.59 -1.37
C LEU A 103 -17.74 -10.60 -0.56
N LEU A 104 -17.75 -9.33 -0.96
CA LEU A 104 -18.52 -8.30 -0.26
C LEU A 104 -20.03 -8.46 -0.47
N VAL A 105 -20.45 -8.84 -1.67
CA VAL A 105 -21.86 -9.20 -1.94
C VAL A 105 -22.29 -10.39 -1.06
N PHE A 106 -21.43 -11.40 -0.93
CA PHE A 106 -21.69 -12.55 -0.06
C PHE A 106 -21.84 -12.14 1.42
N LEU A 107 -21.08 -11.13 1.86
CA LEU A 107 -21.19 -10.56 3.21
C LEU A 107 -22.38 -9.61 3.38
N GLY A 108 -23.24 -9.47 2.37
CA GLY A 108 -24.47 -8.67 2.42
C GLY A 108 -24.25 -7.17 2.22
N GLN A 109 -23.12 -6.75 1.64
CA GLN A 109 -22.90 -5.35 1.27
C GLN A 109 -23.71 -4.96 0.03
N ASP A 110 -23.97 -3.66 -0.12
CA ASP A 110 -24.71 -3.11 -1.26
C ASP A 110 -23.97 -3.39 -2.59
N PRO A 111 -24.63 -3.94 -3.63
CA PRO A 111 -23.99 -4.28 -4.89
C PRO A 111 -23.30 -3.11 -5.62
N ALA A 112 -23.81 -1.87 -5.48
CA ALA A 112 -23.18 -0.69 -6.08
C ALA A 112 -21.83 -0.41 -5.42
N ILE A 113 -21.79 -0.43 -4.08
CA ILE A 113 -20.56 -0.30 -3.30
C ILE A 113 -19.59 -1.45 -3.60
N CYS A 114 -20.08 -2.68 -3.73
CA CYS A 114 -19.26 -3.85 -4.03
C CYS A 114 -18.58 -3.77 -5.40
N SER A 115 -19.24 -3.17 -6.39
CA SER A 115 -18.69 -2.98 -7.74
C SER A 115 -17.51 -2.00 -7.70
N VAL A 116 -17.70 -0.85 -7.05
CA VAL A 116 -16.65 0.17 -6.88
C VAL A 116 -15.50 -0.38 -6.03
N ALA A 117 -15.81 -1.10 -4.95
CA ALA A 117 -14.82 -1.76 -4.09
C ALA A 117 -13.97 -2.78 -4.87
N GLY A 118 -14.58 -3.55 -5.78
CA GLY A 118 -13.85 -4.45 -6.67
C GLY A 118 -12.83 -3.72 -7.54
N THR A 119 -13.21 -2.55 -8.08
CA THR A 119 -12.30 -1.72 -8.88
C THR A 119 -11.15 -1.19 -8.02
N ILE A 120 -11.46 -0.62 -6.85
CA ILE A 120 -10.45 -0.10 -5.91
C ILE A 120 -9.48 -1.20 -5.47
N ALA A 121 -9.97 -2.42 -5.20
CA ALA A 121 -9.13 -3.55 -4.81
C ALA A 121 -8.05 -3.90 -5.86
N LEU A 122 -8.36 -3.77 -7.16
CA LEU A 122 -7.37 -3.98 -8.21
C LEU A 122 -6.25 -2.93 -8.17
N TRP A 123 -6.59 -1.67 -7.89
CA TRP A 123 -5.60 -0.60 -7.70
C TRP A 123 -4.71 -0.83 -6.47
N TYR A 124 -5.17 -1.60 -5.48
CA TYR A 124 -4.37 -1.96 -4.31
C TYR A 124 -3.32 -3.06 -4.56
N ILE A 125 -3.44 -3.85 -5.63
CA ILE A 125 -2.45 -4.88 -5.99
C ILE A 125 -1.02 -4.31 -6.08
N PRO A 126 -0.74 -3.27 -6.89
CA PRO A 126 0.59 -2.67 -6.96
C PRO A 126 1.02 -1.98 -5.65
N ILE A 127 0.07 -1.49 -4.85
CA ILE A 127 0.34 -0.89 -3.54
C ILE A 127 0.84 -1.98 -2.57
N MET A 128 0.17 -3.13 -2.53
CA MET A 128 0.55 -4.28 -1.71
C MET A 128 1.98 -4.76 -2.06
N LEU A 129 2.28 -4.89 -3.35
CA LEU A 129 3.61 -5.33 -3.81
C LEU A 129 4.72 -4.33 -3.42
N SER A 130 4.42 -3.03 -3.50
CA SER A 130 5.36 -1.99 -3.05
C SER A 130 5.63 -2.07 -1.55
N SER A 131 4.59 -2.32 -0.74
CA SER A 131 4.72 -2.44 0.72
C SER A 131 5.72 -3.52 1.14
N VAL A 132 5.72 -4.68 0.47
CA VAL A 132 6.70 -5.77 0.72
C VAL A 132 8.13 -5.23 0.64
N CYS A 133 8.45 -4.55 -0.46
CA CYS A 133 9.78 -3.99 -0.68
C CYS A 133 10.08 -2.87 0.32
N SER A 134 9.15 -1.94 0.49
CA SER A 134 9.32 -0.75 1.33
C SER A 134 9.61 -1.12 2.78
N TYR A 135 8.84 -2.05 3.37
CA TYR A 135 9.06 -2.46 4.76
C TYR A 135 10.38 -3.20 4.96
N THR A 136 10.69 -4.17 4.10
CA THR A 136 11.90 -4.98 4.22
C THR A 136 13.18 -4.16 3.97
N LEU A 137 13.17 -3.25 2.98
CA LEU A 137 14.28 -2.32 2.73
C LEU A 137 14.46 -1.33 3.88
N GLN A 138 13.37 -0.80 4.44
CA GLN A 138 13.44 0.07 5.61
C GLN A 138 14.10 -0.65 6.79
N MET A 139 13.64 -1.84 7.16
CA MET A 139 14.24 -2.60 8.27
C MET A 139 15.72 -2.93 8.00
N TYR A 140 16.05 -3.34 6.78
CA TYR A 140 17.43 -3.60 6.38
C TYR A 140 18.35 -2.37 6.54
N LEU A 141 17.87 -1.19 6.15
CA LEU A 141 18.61 0.06 6.28
C LEU A 141 18.66 0.55 7.74
N GLN A 142 17.57 0.40 8.48
CA GLN A 142 17.47 0.79 9.90
C GLN A 142 18.41 -0.04 10.78
N ALA A 143 18.52 -1.35 10.55
CA ALA A 143 19.45 -2.23 11.26
C ALA A 143 20.94 -1.85 11.08
N GLN A 144 21.25 -1.06 10.04
CA GLN A 144 22.58 -0.52 9.77
C GLN A 144 22.72 0.96 10.20
N SER A 145 21.73 1.50 10.91
CA SER A 145 21.63 2.91 11.29
C SER A 145 21.65 3.89 10.11
N LYS A 146 21.25 3.45 8.90
CA LYS A 146 21.17 4.27 7.68
C LYS A 146 19.81 4.98 7.56
N ASN A 147 19.33 5.57 8.65
CA ASN A 147 18.01 6.19 8.71
C ASN A 147 17.91 7.48 7.90
N ALA A 148 19.03 8.16 7.66
CA ALA A 148 19.06 9.40 6.91
C ALA A 148 18.46 9.27 5.51
N ILE A 149 18.82 8.22 4.75
CA ILE A 149 18.28 8.01 3.40
C ILE A 149 16.78 7.72 3.43
N ILE A 150 16.30 6.99 4.44
CA ILE A 150 14.86 6.72 4.64
C ILE A 150 14.13 8.05 4.86
N THR A 151 14.65 8.90 5.75
CA THR A 151 14.08 10.20 6.07
C THR A 151 14.06 11.13 4.85
N TYR A 152 15.15 11.24 4.09
CA TYR A 152 15.20 12.08 2.89
C TYR A 152 14.20 11.62 1.83
N LEU A 153 14.11 10.31 1.58
CA LEU A 153 13.12 9.75 0.65
C LEU A 153 11.69 9.95 1.13
N ALA A 154 11.44 9.89 2.44
CA ALA A 154 10.12 10.16 3.01
C ALA A 154 9.68 11.61 2.80
N PHE A 155 10.56 12.59 3.04
CA PHE A 155 10.26 14.00 2.78
C PHE A 155 10.04 14.29 1.28
N LEU A 156 10.90 13.72 0.42
CA LEU A 156 10.74 13.83 -1.03
C LEU A 156 9.40 13.24 -1.48
N ASN A 157 9.07 12.05 -0.99
CA ASN A 157 7.83 11.37 -1.32
C ASN A 157 6.61 12.16 -0.86
N LEU A 158 6.66 12.74 0.35
CA LEU A 158 5.58 13.59 0.85
C LEU A 158 5.32 14.78 -0.09
N GLY A 159 6.38 15.49 -0.49
CA GLY A 159 6.25 16.62 -1.41
C GLY A 159 5.70 16.22 -2.77
N ILE A 160 6.22 15.13 -3.36
CA ILE A 160 5.75 14.63 -4.66
C ILE A 160 4.30 14.13 -4.57
N HIS A 161 3.95 13.40 -3.51
CA HIS A 161 2.60 12.88 -3.33
C HIS A 161 1.58 14.00 -3.17
N LEU A 162 1.88 15.04 -2.38
CA LEU A 162 1.01 16.21 -2.26
C LEU A 162 0.80 16.90 -3.61
N LEU A 163 1.87 17.09 -4.39
CA LEU A 163 1.79 17.70 -5.72
C LEU A 163 0.98 16.84 -6.70
N LEU A 164 1.25 15.54 -6.77
CA LEU A 164 0.57 14.61 -7.66
C LEU A 164 -0.91 14.49 -7.30
N SER A 165 -1.23 14.37 -6.02
CA SER A 165 -2.62 14.29 -5.56
C SER A 165 -3.37 15.58 -5.85
N TRP A 166 -2.76 16.76 -5.63
CA TRP A 166 -3.37 18.04 -5.99
C TRP A 166 -3.59 18.18 -7.50
N LEU A 167 -2.60 17.83 -8.33
CA LEU A 167 -2.74 17.86 -9.78
C LEU A 167 -3.84 16.93 -10.27
N ALA A 168 -3.85 15.69 -9.78
CA ALA A 168 -4.80 14.67 -10.21
C ALA A 168 -6.25 15.01 -9.84
N THR A 169 -6.48 15.55 -8.63
CA THR A 169 -7.85 15.86 -8.16
C THR A 169 -8.29 17.27 -8.50
N ALA A 170 -7.49 18.29 -8.17
CA ALA A 170 -7.93 19.69 -8.28
C ALA A 170 -7.70 20.29 -9.67
N ARG A 171 -6.69 19.82 -10.43
CA ARG A 171 -6.34 20.41 -11.73
C ARG A 171 -6.88 19.63 -12.92
N PHE A 172 -6.79 18.31 -12.86
CA PHE A 172 -7.16 17.40 -13.95
C PHE A 172 -8.48 16.66 -13.73
N ASP A 173 -9.07 16.75 -12.55
CA ASP A 173 -10.37 16.15 -12.20
C ASP A 173 -10.48 14.66 -12.59
N LEU A 174 -9.41 13.89 -12.29
CA LEU A 174 -9.29 12.48 -12.67
C LEU A 174 -10.05 11.52 -11.73
N GLY A 175 -10.82 12.06 -10.78
CA GLY A 175 -11.61 11.29 -9.80
C GLY A 175 -10.79 10.22 -9.07
N LEU A 176 -11.45 9.08 -8.80
CA LEU A 176 -10.86 7.92 -8.13
C LEU A 176 -9.56 7.41 -8.78
N ALA A 177 -9.51 7.37 -10.12
CA ALA A 177 -8.31 6.91 -10.84
C ALA A 177 -7.11 7.85 -10.61
N GLY A 178 -7.36 9.15 -10.50
CA GLY A 178 -6.34 10.14 -10.15
C GLY A 178 -5.77 9.92 -8.75
N VAL A 179 -6.64 9.71 -7.76
CA VAL A 179 -6.25 9.44 -6.36
C VAL A 179 -5.47 8.13 -6.25
N MET A 180 -5.97 7.05 -6.85
CA MET A 180 -5.29 5.75 -6.79
C MET A 180 -3.96 5.78 -7.56
N GLY A 181 -3.91 6.44 -8.71
CA GLY A 181 -2.70 6.61 -9.51
C GLY A 181 -1.62 7.41 -8.78
N SER A 182 -1.97 8.56 -8.17
CA SER A 182 -1.01 9.37 -7.41
C SER A 182 -0.47 8.60 -6.19
N ASN A 183 -1.31 7.78 -5.56
CA ASN A 183 -0.92 6.92 -4.45
C ASN A 183 0.06 5.82 -4.89
N ILE A 184 -0.21 5.13 -6.00
CA ILE A 184 0.71 4.12 -6.55
C ILE A 184 2.08 4.74 -6.82
N ILE A 185 2.14 5.88 -7.51
CA ILE A 185 3.42 6.53 -7.81
C ILE A 185 4.16 6.85 -6.51
N ALA A 186 3.47 7.41 -5.53
CA ALA A 186 4.07 7.77 -4.24
C ALA A 186 4.60 6.56 -3.47
N VAL A 187 3.88 5.45 -3.41
CA VAL A 187 4.40 4.28 -2.66
C VAL A 187 5.61 3.64 -3.34
N TRP A 188 5.78 3.79 -4.66
CA TRP A 188 6.93 3.22 -5.40
C TRP A 188 8.19 4.08 -5.38
N ILE A 189 8.08 5.40 -5.22
CA ILE A 189 9.24 6.32 -5.11
C ILE A 189 10.25 5.88 -4.02
N PRO A 190 9.85 5.65 -2.75
CA PRO A 190 10.80 5.24 -1.73
C PRO A 190 11.38 3.85 -2.02
N VAL A 191 10.61 2.94 -2.63
CA VAL A 191 11.11 1.60 -3.03
C VAL A 191 12.25 1.72 -4.04
N PHE A 192 12.04 2.46 -5.13
CA PHE A 192 13.09 2.65 -6.13
C PHE A 192 14.30 3.41 -5.56
N GLY A 193 14.07 4.45 -4.77
CA GLY A 193 15.15 5.21 -4.12
C GLY A 193 16.00 4.34 -3.20
N GLN A 194 15.36 3.48 -2.39
CA GLN A 194 16.06 2.55 -1.49
C GLN A 194 16.78 1.45 -2.26
N LEU A 195 16.16 0.87 -3.29
CA LEU A 195 16.82 -0.14 -4.15
C LEU A 195 18.05 0.44 -4.84
N VAL A 196 17.95 1.65 -5.41
CA VAL A 196 19.09 2.34 -6.02
C VAL A 196 20.19 2.53 -4.97
N PHE A 197 19.85 3.01 -3.78
CA PHE A 197 20.83 3.18 -2.71
C PHE A 197 21.49 1.86 -2.31
N VAL A 198 20.74 0.77 -2.16
CA VAL A 198 21.29 -0.54 -1.77
C VAL A 198 22.18 -1.14 -2.87
N PHE A 199 21.75 -1.10 -4.13
CA PHE A 199 22.44 -1.75 -5.25
C PHE A 199 23.65 -0.96 -5.77
N PHE A 200 23.62 0.37 -5.70
CA PHE A 200 24.65 1.23 -6.28
C PHE A 200 25.60 1.83 -5.22
N GLY A 201 25.93 1.06 -4.18
CA GLY A 201 27.06 1.35 -3.29
C GLY A 201 26.71 2.01 -1.95
N GLY A 202 25.44 2.18 -1.62
CA GLY A 202 25.02 2.64 -0.29
C GLY A 202 25.21 1.58 0.80
N CYS A 203 25.29 0.29 0.45
CA CYS A 203 25.42 -0.84 1.39
C CYS A 203 26.48 -1.88 0.96
N PRO A 204 27.75 -1.51 0.73
CA PRO A 204 28.73 -2.39 0.08
C PRO A 204 29.17 -3.60 0.92
N GLN A 205 29.09 -3.51 2.25
CA GLN A 205 29.48 -4.60 3.16
C GLN A 205 28.34 -5.60 3.42
N THR A 206 27.10 -5.16 3.24
CA THR A 206 25.90 -5.89 3.63
C THR A 206 25.12 -6.40 2.42
N TRP A 207 25.25 -5.73 1.27
CA TRP A 207 24.72 -6.16 -0.02
C TRP A 207 25.85 -6.53 -0.98
N THR A 208 26.04 -7.84 -1.18
CA THR A 208 27.03 -8.40 -2.12
C THR A 208 26.39 -8.96 -3.40
N GLY A 209 25.11 -8.68 -3.62
CA GLY A 209 24.31 -9.18 -4.74
C GLY A 209 23.40 -10.35 -4.38
N PHE A 210 22.71 -10.88 -5.39
CA PHE A 210 21.80 -12.02 -5.22
C PHE A 210 22.59 -13.31 -4.92
N SER A 211 22.08 -14.10 -3.98
CA SER A 211 22.72 -15.34 -3.54
C SER A 211 21.73 -16.50 -3.51
N SER A 212 22.15 -17.68 -3.96
CA SER A 212 21.35 -18.91 -3.86
C SER A 212 21.10 -19.32 -2.40
N ALA A 213 21.91 -18.85 -1.45
CA ALA A 213 21.71 -19.03 -0.02
C ALA A 213 20.38 -18.43 0.49
N ALA A 214 19.78 -17.53 -0.29
CA ALA A 214 18.45 -16.99 -0.02
C ALA A 214 17.34 -18.05 -0.10
N PHE A 215 17.56 -19.18 -0.78
CA PHE A 215 16.57 -20.26 -0.89
C PHE A 215 16.72 -21.32 0.22
N ALA A 216 17.79 -21.26 1.01
CA ALA A 216 17.98 -22.16 2.15
C ALA A 216 17.20 -21.67 3.38
N ASP A 217 16.75 -22.62 4.20
CA ASP A 217 16.10 -22.39 5.51
C ASP A 217 14.84 -21.52 5.51
N LEU A 218 14.17 -21.37 4.36
CA LEU A 218 12.96 -20.55 4.22
C LEU A 218 11.85 -20.97 5.20
N GLY A 219 11.69 -22.27 5.46
CA GLY A 219 10.69 -22.78 6.40
C GLY A 219 10.95 -22.38 7.85
N ALA A 220 12.22 -22.29 8.28
CA ALA A 220 12.57 -21.85 9.63
C ALA A 220 12.30 -20.35 9.80
N VAL A 221 12.67 -19.54 8.81
CA VAL A 221 12.39 -18.10 8.79
C VAL A 221 10.88 -17.85 8.76
N PHE A 222 10.13 -18.58 7.94
CA PHE A 222 8.68 -18.50 7.89
C PHE A 222 8.04 -18.82 9.25
N LYS A 223 8.48 -19.89 9.92
CA LYS A 223 7.98 -20.28 11.25
C LYS A 223 8.30 -19.24 12.33
N LEU A 224 9.51 -18.68 12.33
CA LEU A 224 9.89 -17.60 13.24
C LEU A 224 8.98 -16.38 13.04
N SER A 225 8.74 -16.01 11.80
CA SER A 225 7.91 -14.85 11.49
C SER A 225 6.44 -15.06 11.79
N MET A 226 5.90 -16.27 11.61
CA MET A 226 4.58 -16.60 12.14
C MET A 226 4.52 -16.43 13.66
N SER A 227 5.53 -16.91 14.38
CA SER A 227 5.59 -16.79 15.85
C SER A 227 5.68 -15.32 16.31
N SER A 228 6.54 -14.52 15.69
CA SER A 228 6.65 -13.09 15.97
C SER A 228 5.37 -12.34 15.61
N GLY A 229 4.69 -12.78 14.55
CA GLY A 229 3.40 -12.25 14.14
C GLY A 229 2.29 -12.41 15.15
N VAL A 230 2.17 -13.61 15.72
CA VAL A 230 1.19 -13.90 16.77
C VAL A 230 1.47 -13.11 18.04
N MET A 231 2.73 -12.82 18.35
CA MET A 231 3.10 -12.02 19.54
C MET A 231 2.77 -10.53 19.43
N LEU A 232 2.67 -10.00 18.21
CA LEU A 232 2.38 -8.58 17.95
C LEU A 232 0.87 -8.29 17.83
N TRP A 233 0.02 -9.30 18.02
CA TRP A 233 -1.44 -9.21 17.92
C TRP A 233 -2.11 -9.28 19.29
#